data_AF-A0A850BBA2-F1
#
_entry.id   AF-A0A850BBA2-F1
#
_cell.length_a   1.000
_cell.length_b   1.000
_cell.length_c   1.000
_cell.angle_alpha   90.00
_cell.angle_beta   90.00
_cell.angle_gamma   90.00
#
_symmetry.space_group_name_H-M   'P 1'
#
loop_
_entity.id
_entity.type
_entity.pdbx_description
1 polymer ?
#
loop_
_entity_poly.entity_id
_entity_poly.type
_entity_poly.pdbx_seq_one_letter_code
_entity_poly.pdbx_strand_id
1 'polypeptide(L)'
;MLARARFLAASLLALGMGCSLIKLQVSTPESRQQETEEQIRAREEERRQLAEKQAAEAAEREEALVKQIDALRAEMASGNKTEKAKELAKLLPQAQRSKAAKEGRIDVPALSLEVAGILEKDAAATGSLETFDLLAGLPASPEIDAAVVRACASVRPKIAQNDVPGFVAECLDRAGGDAKKLKWAGVQRDLAALKKAEEERALAEAKAKEEAKEEESKLARYIAAAVFASGRCNFSNCLKDGWTSPSPEGDIQVRCDFQDCFKNGWTARYPDGKEARTRCMFQDCTKDGWETSYPDGKTSRTRCMFQNCLKDGWETDIPGVGSARTRCSFQDCAKDGWETDLPGGGRVQCRCNFQKCFENGASCG
;
A
#
# COMPACT_ATOMS: atom_id res chain seq x y z
N MET A 1 27.29 42.50 -12.29
CA MET A 1 28.04 43.06 -13.44
C MET A 1 28.70 41.89 -14.17
N LEU A 2 28.74 41.95 -15.51
CA LEU A 2 29.12 40.90 -16.49
C LEU A 2 28.01 39.84 -16.73
N ALA A 3 27.04 39.99 -17.65
CA ALA A 3 27.05 40.20 -19.12
C ALA A 3 27.09 38.90 -19.95
N ARG A 4 25.89 38.50 -20.39
CA ARG A 4 25.47 37.90 -21.69
C ARG A 4 26.45 37.01 -22.48
N ALA A 5 25.98 35.81 -22.81
CA ALA A 5 26.16 35.23 -24.14
C ALA A 5 24.85 34.58 -24.62
N ARG A 6 24.17 35.27 -25.56
CA ARG A 6 23.03 34.78 -26.33
C ARG A 6 23.59 34.09 -27.58
N PHE A 7 23.23 32.83 -27.82
CA PHE A 7 23.37 32.21 -29.14
C PHE A 7 22.01 32.21 -29.82
N LEU A 8 21.79 33.22 -30.66
CA LEU A 8 20.79 33.23 -31.72
C LEU A 8 21.54 32.90 -33.01
N ALA A 9 21.38 31.69 -33.53
CA ALA A 9 21.77 31.35 -34.89
C ALA A 9 20.50 31.36 -35.74
N ALA A 10 20.36 32.43 -36.52
CA ALA A 10 19.37 32.53 -37.59
C ALA A 10 19.89 31.74 -38.80
N SER A 11 19.17 30.69 -39.19
CA SER A 11 19.31 30.11 -40.52
C SER A 11 18.01 30.34 -41.28
N LEU A 12 18.06 31.36 -42.14
CA LEU A 12 17.20 31.45 -43.31
C LEU A 12 17.51 30.25 -44.21
N LEU A 13 16.51 29.42 -44.49
CA LEU A 13 16.53 28.53 -45.65
C LEU A 13 15.20 28.61 -46.38
N ALA A 14 15.34 29.03 -47.63
CA ALA A 14 14.38 29.23 -48.70
C ALA A 14 13.07 28.41 -48.62
N LEU A 15 11.96 29.14 -48.63
CA LEU A 15 10.64 28.68 -49.07
C LEU A 15 10.69 28.38 -50.57
N GLY A 16 11.06 27.15 -50.92
CA GLY A 16 10.75 26.56 -52.21
C GLY A 16 9.31 26.03 -52.19
N MET A 17 8.36 26.83 -52.63
CA MET A 17 6.99 26.39 -52.91
C MET A 17 7.00 25.50 -54.17
N GLY A 18 7.24 24.21 -53.98
CA GLY A 18 6.92 23.17 -54.95
C GLY A 18 5.63 22.48 -54.52
N CYS A 19 4.51 22.78 -55.18
CA CYS A 19 3.27 22.00 -55.11
C CYS A 19 3.54 20.58 -55.61
N SER A 20 4.07 19.72 -54.74
CA SER A 20 4.02 18.27 -54.94
C SER A 20 2.64 17.78 -54.54
N LEU A 21 1.95 17.20 -55.52
CA LEU A 21 0.72 16.44 -55.39
C LEU A 21 0.69 15.64 -54.07
N ILE A 22 -0.15 16.06 -53.12
CA ILE A 22 -0.50 15.26 -51.95
C ILE A 22 -1.30 14.06 -52.48
N LYS A 23 -0.60 12.95 -52.71
CA LYS A 23 -1.27 11.65 -52.89
C LYS A 23 -1.95 11.33 -51.58
N LEU A 24 -3.27 11.52 -51.53
CA LEU A 24 -4.13 10.94 -50.50
C LEU A 24 -4.00 9.41 -50.61
N GLN A 25 -3.03 8.83 -49.91
CA GLN A 25 -2.98 7.40 -49.69
C GLN A 25 -4.17 7.07 -48.79
N VAL A 26 -5.25 6.62 -49.43
CA VAL A 26 -6.39 6.02 -48.74
C VAL A 26 -5.85 4.75 -48.07
N SER A 27 -5.58 4.86 -46.77
CA SER A 27 -5.17 3.74 -45.93
C SER A 27 -6.26 2.68 -45.97
N THR A 28 -5.97 1.58 -46.68
CA THR A 28 -6.86 0.42 -46.73
C THR A 28 -6.78 -0.32 -45.39
N PRO A 29 -7.83 -1.08 -45.00
CA PRO A 29 -7.79 -1.90 -43.79
C PRO A 29 -6.56 -2.84 -43.73
N GLU A 30 -6.12 -3.36 -44.88
CA GLU A 30 -4.93 -4.21 -45.00
C GLU A 30 -3.62 -3.44 -44.70
N SER A 31 -3.49 -2.18 -45.14
CA SER A 31 -2.29 -1.39 -44.86
C SER A 31 -2.14 -1.08 -43.36
N ARG A 32 -3.26 -0.84 -42.66
CA ARG A 32 -3.26 -0.64 -41.19
C ARG A 32 -2.88 -1.89 -40.42
N GLN A 33 -3.29 -3.06 -40.92
CA GLN A 33 -2.91 -4.34 -40.31
C GLN A 33 -1.41 -4.59 -40.44
N GLN A 34 -0.83 -4.36 -41.62
CA GLN A 34 0.62 -4.50 -41.84
C GLN A 34 1.43 -3.53 -40.97
N GLU A 35 1.04 -2.26 -40.89
CA GLU A 35 1.67 -1.27 -40.01
C GLU A 35 1.59 -1.67 -38.53
N THR A 36 0.47 -2.26 -38.10
CA THR A 36 0.29 -2.73 -36.72
C THR A 36 1.21 -3.92 -36.41
N GLU A 37 1.31 -4.90 -37.31
CA GLU A 37 2.19 -6.06 -37.14
C GLU A 37 3.68 -5.68 -37.13
N GLU A 38 4.07 -4.68 -37.93
CA GLU A 38 5.43 -4.15 -37.94
C GLU A 38 5.74 -3.42 -36.62
N GLN A 39 4.82 -2.61 -36.11
CA GLN A 39 4.96 -1.96 -34.80
C GLN A 39 5.04 -2.96 -33.65
N ILE A 40 4.27 -4.06 -33.69
CA ILE A 40 4.35 -5.12 -32.69
C ILE A 40 5.72 -5.77 -32.72
N ARG A 41 6.22 -6.17 -33.91
CA ARG A 41 7.55 -6.78 -34.05
C ARG A 41 8.67 -5.86 -33.57
N ALA A 42 8.63 -4.57 -33.93
CA ALA A 42 9.62 -3.59 -33.48
C ALA A 42 9.61 -3.44 -31.94
N ARG A 43 8.43 -3.39 -31.31
CA ARG A 43 8.31 -3.36 -29.84
C ARG A 43 8.81 -4.64 -29.18
N GLU A 44 8.60 -5.79 -29.79
CA GLU A 44 9.12 -7.06 -29.28
C GLU A 44 10.65 -7.13 -29.37
N GLU A 45 11.24 -6.67 -30.46
CA GLU A 45 12.69 -6.57 -30.62
C GLU A 45 13.30 -5.60 -29.60
N GLU A 46 12.71 -4.42 -29.43
CA GLU A 46 13.14 -3.45 -28.41
C GLU A 46 13.08 -4.06 -26.99
N ARG A 47 12.00 -4.78 -26.67
CA ARG A 47 11.87 -5.48 -25.38
C ARG A 47 12.92 -6.58 -25.21
N ARG A 48 13.27 -7.31 -26.28
CA ARG A 48 14.33 -8.33 -26.24
C ARG A 48 15.70 -7.69 -26.02
N GLN A 49 16.03 -6.64 -26.77
CA GLN A 49 17.29 -5.91 -26.60
C GLN A 49 17.43 -5.31 -25.20
N LEU A 50 16.34 -4.73 -24.67
CA LEU A 50 16.33 -4.22 -23.30
C LEU A 50 16.52 -5.34 -22.27
N ALA A 51 15.85 -6.48 -22.45
CA ALA A 51 15.99 -7.64 -21.56
C ALA A 51 17.42 -8.23 -21.60
N GLU A 52 18.03 -8.33 -22.78
CA GLU A 52 19.42 -8.78 -22.95
C GLU A 52 20.41 -7.83 -22.30
N LYS A 53 20.22 -6.52 -22.48
CA LYS A 53 21.05 -5.50 -21.81
C LYS A 53 20.93 -5.58 -20.29
N GLN A 54 19.70 -5.69 -19.78
CA GLN A 54 19.45 -5.83 -18.34
C GLN A 54 20.05 -7.13 -17.78
N ALA A 55 20.01 -8.23 -18.55
CA ALA A 55 20.63 -9.48 -18.18
C ALA A 55 22.16 -9.39 -18.15
N ALA A 56 22.78 -8.70 -19.11
CA ALA A 56 24.22 -8.46 -19.15
C ALA A 56 24.68 -7.60 -17.97
N GLU A 57 23.99 -6.49 -17.69
CA GLU A 57 24.27 -5.63 -16.52
C GLU A 57 24.04 -6.36 -15.19
N ALA A 58 23.07 -7.27 -15.12
CA ALA A 58 22.88 -8.14 -13.96
C ALA A 58 24.04 -9.12 -13.80
N ALA A 59 24.50 -9.74 -14.89
CA ALA A 59 25.64 -10.66 -14.86
C ALA A 59 26.95 -9.97 -14.45
N GLU A 60 27.19 -8.75 -14.92
CA GLU A 60 28.35 -7.95 -14.51
C GLU A 60 28.32 -7.60 -13.02
N ARG A 61 27.15 -7.19 -12.49
CA ARG A 61 26.96 -6.92 -11.06
C ARG A 61 27.18 -8.16 -10.20
N GLU A 62 26.71 -9.32 -10.67
CA GLU A 62 26.93 -10.60 -9.99
C GLU A 62 28.42 -10.97 -9.94
N GLU A 63 29.14 -10.78 -11.05
CA GLU A 63 30.58 -11.03 -11.10
C GLU A 63 31.38 -10.05 -10.23
N ALA A 64 30.97 -8.78 -10.20
CA ALA A 64 31.56 -7.78 -9.31
C ALA A 64 31.36 -8.14 -7.83
N LEU A 65 30.18 -8.66 -7.47
CA LEU A 65 29.89 -9.12 -6.11
C LEU A 65 30.78 -10.30 -5.70
N VAL A 66 30.96 -11.30 -6.57
CA VAL A 66 31.86 -12.44 -6.32
C VAL A 66 33.28 -11.95 -6.08
N LYS A 67 33.82 -11.10 -6.97
CA LYS A 67 35.16 -10.54 -6.84
C LYS A 67 35.34 -9.73 -5.56
N GLN A 68 34.33 -8.96 -5.18
CA GLN A 68 34.36 -8.18 -3.95
C GLN A 68 34.41 -9.07 -2.71
N ILE A 69 33.63 -10.15 -2.68
CA ILE A 69 33.64 -11.14 -1.60
C ILE A 69 35.02 -11.81 -1.51
N ASP A 70 35.58 -12.26 -2.64
CA ASP A 70 36.88 -12.92 -2.67
C ASP A 70 38.01 -11.99 -2.22
N ALA A 71 37.97 -10.72 -2.63
CA ALA A 71 38.91 -9.70 -2.20
C ALA A 71 38.86 -9.48 -0.68
N LEU A 72 37.65 -9.35 -0.10
CA LEU A 72 37.46 -9.19 1.34
C LEU A 72 37.99 -10.40 2.13
N ARG A 73 37.78 -11.62 1.63
CA ARG A 73 38.32 -12.83 2.26
C ARG A 73 39.84 -12.87 2.22
N ALA A 74 40.45 -12.48 1.10
CA ALA A 74 41.90 -12.38 0.98
C ALA A 74 42.48 -11.35 1.97
N GLU A 75 41.81 -10.21 2.15
CA GLU A 75 42.21 -9.17 3.11
C GLU A 75 42.01 -9.60 4.58
N MET A 76 40.98 -10.41 4.87
CA MET A 76 40.84 -11.05 6.18
C MET A 76 42.03 -11.97 6.51
N ALA A 77 42.63 -12.62 5.50
CA ALA A 77 43.81 -13.46 5.73
C ALA A 77 45.08 -12.63 6.05
N SER A 78 45.16 -11.36 5.63
CA SER A 78 46.40 -10.56 5.68
C SER A 78 46.57 -9.63 6.90
N GLY A 79 45.53 -9.40 7.72
CA GLY A 79 45.72 -8.77 9.04
C GLY A 79 44.62 -7.84 9.57
N ASN A 80 43.59 -7.49 8.81
CA ASN A 80 42.48 -6.65 9.29
C ASN A 80 41.15 -7.43 9.39
N LYS A 81 41.19 -8.53 10.15
CA LYS A 81 40.11 -9.54 10.18
C LYS A 81 38.75 -8.96 10.56
N THR A 82 38.68 -8.15 11.61
CA THR A 82 37.41 -7.65 12.16
C THR A 82 36.71 -6.69 11.19
N GLU A 83 37.38 -5.63 10.74
CA GLU A 83 36.75 -4.63 9.87
C GLU A 83 36.33 -5.25 8.54
N LYS A 84 37.14 -6.16 8.00
CA LYS A 84 36.81 -6.87 6.76
C LYS A 84 35.69 -7.88 6.93
N ALA A 85 35.59 -8.54 8.08
CA ALA A 85 34.43 -9.37 8.41
C ALA A 85 33.14 -8.54 8.53
N LYS A 86 33.20 -7.31 9.08
CA LYS A 86 32.04 -6.40 9.12
C LYS A 86 31.61 -5.96 7.72
N GLU A 87 32.55 -5.60 6.86
CA GLU A 87 32.28 -5.28 5.44
C GLU A 87 31.64 -6.48 4.73
N LEU A 88 32.20 -7.69 4.92
CA LEU A 88 31.67 -8.91 4.32
C LEU A 88 30.26 -9.25 4.85
N ALA A 89 30.01 -9.11 6.16
CA ALA A 89 28.71 -9.32 6.76
C ALA A 89 27.61 -8.47 6.11
N LYS A 90 27.92 -7.20 5.77
CA LYS A 90 26.99 -6.29 5.08
C LYS A 90 26.63 -6.75 3.65
N LEU A 91 27.50 -7.54 3.00
CA LEU A 91 27.26 -8.07 1.65
C LEU A 91 26.51 -9.40 1.63
N LEU A 92 26.51 -10.16 2.74
CA LEU A 92 25.91 -11.50 2.79
C LEU A 92 24.41 -11.53 2.43
N PRO A 93 23.55 -10.58 2.85
CA PRO A 93 22.14 -10.55 2.42
C PRO A 93 21.96 -10.40 0.91
N GLN A 94 22.85 -9.65 0.26
CA GLN A 94 22.86 -9.51 -1.20
C GLN A 94 23.37 -10.80 -1.85
N ALA A 95 24.46 -11.38 -1.32
CA ALA A 95 25.03 -12.64 -1.80
C ALA A 95 24.04 -13.80 -1.71
N GLN A 96 23.26 -13.91 -0.63
CA GLN A 96 22.26 -14.96 -0.44
C GLN A 96 21.18 -14.97 -1.53
N ARG A 97 20.83 -13.79 -2.08
CA ARG A 97 19.79 -13.66 -3.12
C ARG A 97 20.36 -13.74 -4.53
N SER A 98 21.69 -13.77 -4.66
CA SER A 98 22.40 -13.68 -5.93
C SER A 98 22.26 -14.96 -6.77
N LYS A 99 22.47 -14.83 -8.08
CA LYS A 99 22.53 -15.99 -8.98
C LYS A 99 23.79 -16.81 -8.69
N ALA A 100 24.89 -16.16 -8.36
CA ALA A 100 26.15 -16.82 -8.01
C ALA A 100 26.00 -17.79 -6.80
N ALA A 101 25.23 -17.43 -5.77
CA ALA A 101 24.97 -18.32 -4.64
C ALA A 101 24.10 -19.53 -5.05
N LYS A 102 23.07 -19.32 -5.88
CA LYS A 102 22.21 -20.41 -6.39
C LYS A 102 22.98 -21.40 -7.26
N GLU A 103 24.01 -20.93 -7.96
CA GLU A 103 24.92 -21.75 -8.78
C GLU A 103 26.07 -22.37 -7.97
N GLY A 104 26.14 -22.14 -6.65
CA GLY A 104 27.21 -22.65 -5.79
C GLY A 104 28.56 -21.95 -5.96
N ARG A 105 28.62 -20.84 -6.68
CA ARG A 105 29.86 -20.02 -6.81
C ARG A 105 30.19 -19.25 -5.53
N ILE A 106 29.17 -18.98 -4.71
CA ILE A 106 29.33 -18.41 -3.37
C ILE A 106 28.71 -19.38 -2.36
N ASP A 107 29.54 -19.98 -1.50
CA ASP A 107 29.08 -20.80 -0.38
C ASP A 107 28.69 -19.89 0.80
N VAL A 108 27.49 -19.32 0.72
CA VAL A 108 26.98 -18.37 1.73
C VAL A 108 26.94 -18.98 3.14
N PRO A 109 26.52 -20.25 3.35
CA PRO A 109 26.62 -20.88 4.67
C PRO A 109 28.05 -20.91 5.23
N ALA A 110 29.04 -21.37 4.45
CA ALA A 110 30.42 -21.42 4.92
C ALA A 110 30.99 -20.02 5.22
N LEU A 111 30.68 -19.04 4.36
CA LEU A 111 31.07 -17.64 4.58
C LEU A 111 30.44 -17.05 5.85
N SER A 112 29.16 -17.33 6.08
CA SER A 112 28.44 -16.83 7.25
C SER A 112 29.06 -17.38 8.54
N LEU A 113 29.46 -18.66 8.56
CA LEU A 113 30.15 -19.28 9.69
C LEU A 113 31.54 -18.66 9.93
N GLU A 114 32.30 -18.42 8.86
CA GLU A 114 33.61 -17.78 8.92
C GLU A 114 33.51 -16.37 9.54
N VAL A 115 32.57 -15.56 9.03
CA VAL A 115 32.29 -14.21 9.51
C VAL A 115 31.78 -14.23 10.95
N ALA A 116 30.85 -15.12 11.28
CA ALA A 116 30.28 -15.24 12.62
C ALA A 116 31.37 -15.48 13.68
N GLY A 117 32.31 -16.38 13.42
CA GLY A 117 33.39 -16.67 14.37
C GLY A 117 34.35 -15.50 14.61
N ILE A 118 34.51 -14.58 13.66
CA ILE A 118 35.30 -13.36 13.82
C ILE A 118 34.49 -12.31 14.60
N LEU A 119 33.26 -12.05 14.19
CA LEU A 119 32.39 -11.06 14.82
C LEU A 119 32.05 -11.44 16.27
N GLU A 120 31.86 -12.72 16.57
CA GLU A 120 31.65 -13.21 17.93
C GLU A 120 32.81 -12.82 18.85
N LYS A 121 34.05 -13.07 18.41
CA LYS A 121 35.24 -12.76 19.21
C LYS A 121 35.38 -11.26 19.44
N ASP A 122 35.10 -10.46 18.41
CA ASP A 122 35.16 -9.00 18.51
C ASP A 122 34.06 -8.44 19.41
N ALA A 123 32.82 -8.90 19.26
CA ALA A 123 31.70 -8.52 20.13
C ALA A 123 31.95 -8.95 21.58
N ALA A 124 32.51 -10.14 21.80
CA ALA A 124 32.86 -10.63 23.13
C ALA A 124 33.96 -9.79 23.80
N ALA A 125 34.95 -9.32 23.02
CA ALA A 125 36.07 -8.54 23.52
C ALA A 125 35.73 -7.06 23.76
N THR A 126 34.96 -6.45 22.85
CA THR A 126 34.69 -5.01 22.85
C THR A 126 33.34 -4.65 23.49
N GLY A 127 32.38 -5.59 23.50
CA GLY A 127 30.98 -5.30 23.79
C GLY A 127 30.33 -4.38 22.74
N SER A 128 30.89 -4.30 21.53
CA SER A 128 30.40 -3.44 20.45
C SER A 128 29.00 -3.87 19.99
N LEU A 129 28.03 -2.97 20.12
CA LEU A 129 26.66 -3.19 19.68
C LEU A 129 26.58 -3.35 18.15
N GLU A 130 27.30 -2.51 17.39
CA GLU A 130 27.34 -2.62 15.92
C GLU A 130 27.83 -4.01 15.46
N THR A 131 28.82 -4.56 16.15
CA THR A 131 29.39 -5.88 15.82
C THR A 131 28.41 -6.99 16.16
N PHE A 132 27.72 -6.85 17.30
CA PHE A 132 26.64 -7.76 17.68
C PHE A 132 25.49 -7.73 16.67
N ASP A 133 25.05 -6.55 16.23
CA ASP A 133 23.97 -6.40 15.24
C ASP A 133 24.35 -7.03 13.90
N LEU A 134 25.61 -6.91 13.47
CA LEU A 134 26.10 -7.59 12.27
C LEU A 134 26.13 -9.11 12.44
N LEU A 135 26.54 -9.61 13.61
CA LEU A 135 26.52 -11.04 13.94
C LEU A 135 25.08 -11.60 13.99
N ALA A 136 24.17 -10.88 14.66
CA ALA A 136 22.75 -11.21 14.75
C ALA A 136 22.00 -10.98 13.42
N GLY A 137 22.57 -10.23 12.48
CA GLY A 137 22.04 -10.07 11.13
C GLY A 137 22.39 -11.23 10.17
N LEU A 138 23.28 -12.15 10.59
CA LEU A 138 23.67 -13.29 9.75
C LEU A 138 22.52 -14.31 9.62
N PRO A 139 22.48 -15.08 8.50
CA PRO A 139 21.51 -16.16 8.33
C PRO A 139 21.55 -17.14 9.51
N ALA A 140 20.38 -17.53 10.02
CA ALA A 140 20.30 -18.45 11.14
C ALA A 140 20.87 -19.84 10.80
N SER A 141 21.73 -20.35 11.68
CA SER A 141 22.21 -21.72 11.72
C SER A 141 22.52 -22.07 13.17
N PRO A 142 22.48 -23.35 13.58
CA PRO A 142 22.76 -23.73 14.96
C PRO A 142 24.09 -23.17 15.51
N GLU A 143 25.12 -23.08 14.67
CA GLU A 143 26.44 -22.58 15.03
C GLU A 143 26.48 -21.05 15.14
N ILE A 144 25.83 -20.34 14.21
CA ILE A 144 25.72 -18.87 14.22
C ILE A 144 24.86 -18.42 15.39
N ASP A 145 23.73 -19.08 15.61
CA ASP A 145 22.83 -18.82 16.74
C ASP A 145 23.56 -19.04 18.07
N ALA A 146 24.35 -20.11 18.18
CA ALA A 146 25.20 -20.34 19.34
C ALA A 146 26.27 -19.24 19.51
N ALA A 147 26.83 -18.71 18.42
CA ALA A 147 27.76 -17.58 18.47
C ALA A 147 27.10 -16.29 18.97
N VAL A 148 25.90 -15.96 18.47
CA VAL A 148 25.09 -14.82 18.96
C VAL A 148 24.82 -14.98 20.46
N VAL A 149 24.32 -16.14 20.89
CA VAL A 149 24.00 -16.41 22.31
C VAL A 149 25.23 -16.27 23.21
N ARG A 150 26.42 -16.69 22.76
CA ARG A 150 27.67 -16.49 23.50
C ARG A 150 28.04 -15.01 23.60
N ALA A 151 27.87 -14.23 22.53
CA ALA A 151 28.15 -12.80 22.52
C ALA A 151 27.18 -11.97 23.40
N CYS A 152 25.93 -12.44 23.57
CA CYS A 152 24.90 -11.72 24.35
C CYS A 152 25.38 -11.31 25.76
N ALA A 153 26.13 -12.17 26.45
CA ALA A 153 26.59 -11.89 27.82
C ALA A 153 27.54 -10.68 27.89
N SER A 154 28.43 -10.54 26.92
CA SER A 154 29.42 -9.46 26.86
C SER A 154 28.83 -8.13 26.41
N VAL A 155 27.81 -8.17 25.54
CA VAL A 155 27.19 -6.98 24.96
C VAL A 155 26.15 -6.38 25.90
N ARG A 156 25.43 -7.21 26.66
CA ARG A 156 24.34 -6.77 27.55
C ARG A 156 24.66 -5.54 28.44
N PRO A 157 25.83 -5.41 29.09
CA PRO A 157 26.14 -4.24 29.92
C PRO A 157 26.23 -2.91 29.16
N LYS A 158 26.34 -2.95 27.83
CA LYS A 158 26.39 -1.78 26.95
C LYS A 158 25.03 -1.36 26.41
N ILE A 159 24.00 -2.20 26.57
CA ILE A 159 22.63 -1.94 26.13
C ILE A 159 21.95 -0.95 27.09
N ALA A 160 21.40 0.13 26.56
CA ALA A 160 20.61 1.09 27.32
C ALA A 160 19.33 0.44 27.83
N GLN A 161 18.82 0.86 29.00
CA GLN A 161 17.70 0.17 29.66
C GLN A 161 16.44 0.07 28.81
N ASN A 162 16.16 1.07 27.97
CA ASN A 162 15.00 1.08 27.09
C ASN A 162 15.10 0.06 25.95
N ASP A 163 16.33 -0.35 25.57
CA ASP A 163 16.60 -1.27 24.46
C ASP A 163 16.77 -2.72 24.93
N VAL A 164 16.78 -2.96 26.25
CA VAL A 164 16.95 -4.28 26.85
C VAL A 164 15.89 -5.28 26.37
N PRO A 165 14.58 -4.96 26.30
CA PRO A 165 13.59 -5.90 25.81
C PRO A 165 13.90 -6.40 24.39
N GLY A 166 14.22 -5.49 23.46
CA GLY A 166 14.57 -5.86 22.08
C GLY A 166 15.81 -6.75 21.99
N PHE A 167 16.86 -6.38 22.72
CA PHE A 167 18.09 -7.17 22.80
C PHE A 167 17.85 -8.58 23.38
N VAL A 168 17.08 -8.69 24.47
CA VAL A 168 16.78 -9.98 25.11
C VAL A 168 15.92 -10.85 24.20
N ALA A 169 14.97 -10.25 23.46
CA ALA A 169 14.15 -10.97 22.49
C ALA A 169 15.01 -11.62 21.40
N GLU A 170 15.94 -10.87 20.81
CA GLU A 170 16.89 -11.40 19.81
C GLU A 170 17.73 -12.55 20.39
N CYS A 171 18.34 -12.34 21.56
CA CYS A 171 19.14 -13.39 22.21
C CYS A 171 18.31 -14.64 22.55
N LEU A 172 17.05 -14.47 22.98
CA LEU A 172 16.15 -15.58 23.31
C LEU A 172 15.69 -16.34 22.05
N ASP A 173 15.39 -15.63 20.96
CA ASP A 173 15.06 -16.23 19.67
C ASP A 173 16.22 -17.08 19.13
N ARG A 174 17.44 -16.53 19.16
CA ARG A 174 18.69 -17.25 18.82
C ARG A 174 19.00 -18.40 19.77
N ALA A 175 18.47 -18.38 21.00
CA ALA A 175 18.53 -19.53 21.90
C ALA A 175 17.49 -20.63 21.58
N GLY A 176 16.61 -20.40 20.61
CA GLY A 176 15.46 -21.26 20.29
C GLY A 176 14.36 -21.19 21.36
N GLY A 177 14.19 -20.02 21.99
CA GLY A 177 13.25 -19.82 23.11
C GLY A 177 13.74 -20.37 24.46
N ASP A 178 14.92 -20.99 24.52
CA ASP A 178 15.44 -21.57 25.76
C ASP A 178 16.19 -20.55 26.61
N ALA A 179 15.47 -19.92 27.54
CA ALA A 179 16.01 -18.96 28.50
C ALA A 179 17.18 -19.51 29.34
N LYS A 180 17.36 -20.83 29.47
CA LYS A 180 18.47 -21.44 30.22
C LYS A 180 19.81 -21.30 29.50
N LYS A 181 19.80 -21.05 28.19
CA LYS A 181 21.03 -20.83 27.40
C LYS A 181 21.58 -19.41 27.60
N LEU A 182 20.77 -18.48 28.09
CA LEU A 182 21.13 -17.10 28.34
C LEU A 182 21.89 -16.96 29.67
N LYS A 183 23.09 -16.38 29.64
CA LYS A 183 24.01 -16.34 30.79
C LYS A 183 24.61 -14.96 31.02
N TRP A 184 23.95 -14.13 31.83
CA TRP A 184 24.53 -12.89 32.35
C TRP A 184 23.89 -12.49 33.69
N ALA A 185 24.53 -11.57 34.40
CA ALA A 185 24.02 -11.05 35.66
C ALA A 185 22.70 -10.29 35.42
N GLY A 186 21.63 -10.74 36.09
CA GLY A 186 20.31 -10.11 35.98
C GLY A 186 19.43 -10.61 34.83
N VAL A 187 19.80 -11.70 34.14
CA VAL A 187 19.02 -12.28 33.02
C VAL A 187 17.53 -12.49 33.34
N GLN A 188 17.19 -12.90 34.56
CA GLN A 188 15.79 -13.10 34.98
C GLN A 188 15.00 -11.79 35.03
N ARG A 189 15.64 -10.69 35.47
CA ARG A 189 15.03 -9.36 35.47
C ARG A 189 14.80 -8.87 34.04
N ASP A 190 15.76 -9.11 33.17
CA ASP A 190 15.67 -8.72 31.76
C ASP A 190 14.60 -9.51 31.01
N LEU A 191 14.47 -10.82 31.27
CA LEU A 191 13.38 -11.65 30.75
C LEU A 191 12.00 -11.19 31.25
N ALA A 192 11.89 -10.80 32.52
CA ALA A 192 10.67 -10.22 33.05
C ALA A 192 10.32 -8.87 32.38
N ALA A 193 11.33 -8.05 32.08
CA ALA A 193 11.15 -6.80 31.35
C ALA A 193 10.70 -7.03 29.90
N LEU A 194 11.26 -8.03 29.21
CA LEU A 194 10.81 -8.46 27.89
C LEU A 194 9.32 -8.86 27.92
N LYS A 195 8.94 -9.77 28.82
CA LYS A 195 7.56 -10.23 28.93
C LYS A 195 6.59 -9.07 29.15
N LYS A 196 6.94 -8.13 30.04
CA LYS A 196 6.14 -6.94 30.30
C LYS A 196 5.99 -6.07 29.04
N ALA A 197 7.08 -5.85 28.29
CA ALA A 197 7.04 -5.08 27.06
C ALA A 197 6.19 -5.75 25.97
N GLU A 198 6.21 -7.09 25.88
CA GLU A 198 5.36 -7.85 24.96
C GLU A 198 3.87 -7.74 25.32
N GLU A 199 3.53 -7.82 26.61
CA GLU A 199 2.17 -7.61 27.11
C GLU A 199 1.66 -6.19 26.81
N GLU A 200 2.50 -5.17 27.06
CA GLU A 200 2.18 -3.77 26.74
C GLU A 200 1.99 -3.55 25.24
N ARG A 201 2.84 -4.14 24.38
CA ARG A 201 2.69 -4.08 22.92
C ARG A 201 1.42 -4.77 22.46
N ALA A 202 1.10 -5.95 23.00
CA ALA A 202 -0.11 -6.69 22.65
C ALA A 202 -1.37 -5.91 23.05
N LEU A 203 -1.37 -5.28 24.23
CA LEU A 203 -2.47 -4.40 24.67
C LEU A 203 -2.60 -3.17 23.76
N ALA A 204 -1.49 -2.52 23.41
CA ALA A 204 -1.50 -1.38 22.50
C ALA A 204 -2.00 -1.75 21.10
N GLU A 205 -1.58 -2.89 20.56
CA GLU A 205 -2.06 -3.40 19.27
C GLU A 205 -3.56 -3.76 19.32
N ALA A 206 -4.02 -4.40 20.39
CA ALA A 206 -5.43 -4.71 20.59
C ALA A 206 -6.29 -3.44 20.63
N LYS A 207 -5.85 -2.43 21.39
CA LYS A 207 -6.51 -1.12 21.47
C LYS A 207 -6.50 -0.41 20.11
N ALA A 208 -5.37 -0.40 19.40
CA ALA A 208 -5.30 0.20 18.07
C ALA A 208 -6.20 -0.51 17.06
N LYS A 209 -6.34 -1.83 17.14
CA LYS A 209 -7.29 -2.60 16.31
C LYS A 209 -8.74 -2.28 16.65
N GLU A 210 -9.07 -2.11 17.93
CA GLU A 210 -10.40 -1.70 18.37
C GLU A 210 -10.74 -0.29 17.89
N GLU A 211 -9.83 0.68 18.05
CA GLU A 211 -9.98 2.05 17.57
C GLU A 211 -10.12 2.09 16.03
N ALA A 212 -9.31 1.30 15.30
CA ALA A 212 -9.42 1.20 13.85
C ALA A 212 -10.77 0.60 13.40
N LYS A 213 -11.27 -0.42 14.11
CA LYS A 213 -12.58 -1.02 13.84
C LYS A 213 -13.71 -0.05 14.15
N GLU A 214 -13.60 0.75 15.22
CA GLU A 214 -14.58 1.78 15.56
C GLU A 214 -14.64 2.86 14.47
N GLU A 215 -13.49 3.36 14.01
CA GLU A 215 -13.42 4.34 12.93
C GLU A 215 -13.92 3.77 11.58
N GLU A 216 -13.61 2.51 11.26
CA GLU A 216 -14.18 1.82 10.08
C GLU A 216 -15.71 1.67 10.19
N SER A 217 -16.21 1.32 11.37
CA SER A 217 -17.65 1.18 11.60
C SER A 217 -18.37 2.52 11.47
N LYS A 218 -17.78 3.59 12.00
CA LYS A 218 -18.27 4.96 11.87
C LYS A 218 -18.27 5.43 10.41
N LEU A 219 -17.22 5.13 9.66
CA LEU A 219 -17.14 5.39 8.23
C LEU A 219 -18.28 4.70 7.48
N ALA A 220 -18.49 3.40 7.72
CA ALA A 220 -19.58 2.65 7.13
C ALA A 220 -20.96 3.24 7.47
N ARG A 221 -21.18 3.62 8.75
CA ARG A 221 -22.41 4.31 9.21
C ARG A 221 -22.66 5.62 8.48
N TYR A 222 -21.62 6.40 8.25
CA TYR A 222 -21.73 7.69 7.59
C TYR A 222 -22.01 7.57 6.11
N ILE A 223 -21.29 6.68 5.42
CA ILE A 223 -21.49 6.39 4.00
C ILE A 223 -22.89 5.83 3.77
N ALA A 224 -23.28 4.79 4.53
CA ALA A 224 -24.58 4.15 4.39
C ALA A 224 -25.74 5.14 4.50
N ALA A 225 -25.62 6.08 5.44
CA ALA A 225 -26.65 7.08 5.69
C ALA A 225 -26.64 8.25 4.71
N ALA A 226 -25.48 8.79 4.32
CA ALA A 226 -25.44 10.01 3.50
C ALA A 226 -25.40 9.77 2.00
N VAL A 227 -24.82 8.64 1.57
CA VAL A 227 -24.68 8.32 0.15
C VAL A 227 -25.91 7.55 -0.30
N PHE A 228 -26.69 8.18 -1.18
CA PHE A 228 -27.86 7.59 -1.79
C PHE A 228 -27.52 6.25 -2.47
N ALA A 229 -28.29 5.21 -2.12
CA ALA A 229 -28.14 3.88 -2.71
C ALA A 229 -26.72 3.29 -2.60
N SER A 230 -26.03 3.53 -1.48
CA SER A 230 -24.68 3.01 -1.20
C SER A 230 -24.62 1.51 -0.87
N GLY A 231 -25.75 0.81 -1.02
CA GLY A 231 -25.88 -0.60 -0.69
C GLY A 231 -26.92 -1.28 -1.57
N ARG A 232 -27.37 -2.46 -1.15
CA ARG A 232 -28.35 -3.24 -1.91
C ARG A 232 -29.73 -2.61 -1.79
N CYS A 233 -30.37 -2.31 -2.92
CA CYS A 233 -31.73 -1.80 -2.92
C CYS A 233 -32.72 -2.81 -2.35
N ASN A 234 -33.57 -2.34 -1.44
CA ASN A 234 -34.70 -3.13 -0.96
C ASN A 234 -35.71 -3.26 -2.11
N PHE A 235 -36.21 -4.47 -2.34
CA PHE A 235 -37.18 -4.78 -3.41
C PHE A 235 -36.78 -4.22 -4.80
N SER A 236 -35.47 -4.16 -5.08
CA SER A 236 -34.91 -3.59 -6.32
C SER A 236 -35.32 -2.13 -6.59
N ASN A 237 -35.65 -1.36 -5.54
CA ASN A 237 -36.03 0.04 -5.66
C ASN A 237 -35.53 0.92 -4.51
N CYS A 238 -34.29 1.37 -4.61
CA CYS A 238 -33.70 2.31 -3.65
C CYS A 238 -34.44 3.65 -3.53
N LEU A 239 -35.22 4.05 -4.54
CA LEU A 239 -35.91 5.35 -4.55
C LEU A 239 -37.18 5.35 -3.70
N LYS A 240 -37.83 4.18 -3.55
CA LYS A 240 -39.07 4.03 -2.80
C LYS A 240 -38.90 3.24 -1.51
N ASP A 241 -38.11 2.17 -1.56
CA ASP A 241 -38.00 1.19 -0.48
C ASP A 241 -36.69 1.31 0.31
N GLY A 242 -35.80 2.20 -0.12
CA GLY A 242 -34.48 2.40 0.47
C GLY A 242 -33.53 1.25 0.18
N TRP A 243 -32.48 1.13 0.99
CA TRP A 243 -31.41 0.17 0.79
C TRP A 243 -30.89 -0.39 2.10
N THR A 244 -30.09 -1.45 1.98
CA THR A 244 -29.36 -2.03 3.10
C THR A 244 -27.87 -2.02 2.78
N SER A 245 -27.07 -1.45 3.67
CA SER A 245 -25.62 -1.39 3.54
C SER A 245 -24.95 -2.23 4.63
N PRO A 246 -24.00 -3.12 4.30
CA PRO A 246 -23.28 -3.89 5.29
C PRO A 246 -22.34 -2.97 6.10
N SER A 247 -22.14 -3.29 7.38
CA SER A 247 -21.12 -2.67 8.22
C SER A 247 -20.46 -3.69 9.14
N PRO A 248 -19.30 -3.39 9.74
CA PRO A 248 -18.63 -4.29 10.70
C PRO A 248 -19.48 -4.66 11.93
N GLU A 249 -20.54 -3.90 12.22
CA GLU A 249 -21.42 -4.10 13.37
C GLU A 249 -22.78 -4.73 12.99
N GLY A 250 -23.01 -4.96 11.69
CA GLY A 250 -24.26 -5.47 11.15
C GLY A 250 -24.87 -4.57 10.07
N ASP A 251 -25.99 -5.00 9.52
CA ASP A 251 -26.63 -4.29 8.41
C ASP A 251 -27.25 -2.96 8.86
N ILE A 252 -26.99 -1.91 8.09
CA ILE A 252 -27.61 -0.58 8.25
C ILE A 252 -28.80 -0.53 7.31
N GLN A 253 -29.99 -0.30 7.88
CA GLN A 253 -31.23 -0.22 7.11
C GLN A 253 -31.57 1.23 6.82
N VAL A 254 -31.66 1.57 5.53
CA VAL A 254 -32.13 2.88 5.07
C VAL A 254 -33.53 2.75 4.51
N ARG A 255 -34.42 3.65 4.93
CA ARG A 255 -35.81 3.71 4.47
C ARG A 255 -36.12 5.10 3.97
N CYS A 256 -36.77 5.17 2.81
CA CYS A 256 -37.27 6.44 2.28
C CYS A 256 -38.43 6.95 3.13
N ASP A 257 -38.38 8.23 3.47
CA ASP A 257 -39.48 8.88 4.16
C ASP A 257 -40.66 9.01 3.19
N PHE A 258 -41.86 8.63 3.64
CA PHE A 258 -43.08 8.60 2.81
C PHE A 258 -42.91 7.90 1.45
N GLN A 259 -42.07 6.86 1.39
CA GLN A 259 -41.81 6.05 0.18
C GLN A 259 -41.23 6.83 -1.01
N ASP A 260 -40.56 7.97 -0.76
CA ASP A 260 -39.89 8.74 -1.80
C ASP A 260 -38.66 9.46 -1.23
N CYS A 261 -37.49 8.84 -1.45
CA CYS A 261 -36.22 9.31 -0.91
C CYS A 261 -35.82 10.69 -1.46
N PHE A 262 -36.10 10.98 -2.73
CA PHE A 262 -35.67 12.22 -3.38
C PHE A 262 -36.62 13.39 -3.15
N LYS A 263 -37.85 13.11 -2.71
CA LYS A 263 -38.81 14.14 -2.31
C LYS A 263 -38.77 14.43 -0.81
N ASN A 264 -38.67 13.40 0.02
CA ASN A 264 -38.86 13.55 1.47
C ASN A 264 -37.59 13.29 2.29
N GLY A 265 -36.53 12.77 1.66
CA GLY A 265 -35.36 12.30 2.37
C GLY A 265 -35.52 10.87 2.88
N TRP A 266 -34.64 10.47 3.79
CA TRP A 266 -34.59 9.10 4.30
C TRP A 266 -34.01 9.03 5.70
N THR A 267 -34.31 7.93 6.38
CA THR A 267 -33.77 7.62 7.70
C THR A 267 -32.93 6.34 7.62
N ALA A 268 -31.70 6.42 8.12
CA ALA A 268 -30.80 5.28 8.28
C ALA A 268 -30.81 4.82 9.74
N ARG A 269 -31.18 3.56 10.00
CA ARG A 269 -31.12 2.92 11.32
C ARG A 269 -29.89 2.05 11.43
N TYR A 270 -29.07 2.34 12.44
CA TYR A 270 -27.85 1.60 12.75
C TYR A 270 -28.14 0.37 13.61
N PRO A 271 -27.22 -0.62 13.65
CA PRO A 271 -27.36 -1.81 14.50
C PRO A 271 -27.53 -1.50 15.99
N ASP A 272 -26.95 -0.39 16.47
CA ASP A 272 -27.09 0.08 17.86
C ASP A 272 -28.43 0.79 18.15
N GLY A 273 -29.34 0.84 17.17
CA GLY A 273 -30.68 1.45 17.28
C GLY A 273 -30.70 2.97 17.08
N LYS A 274 -29.55 3.64 16.95
CA LYS A 274 -29.51 5.06 16.63
C LYS A 274 -29.88 5.30 15.17
N GLU A 275 -30.26 6.54 14.87
CA GLU A 275 -30.75 6.92 13.54
C GLU A 275 -30.03 8.18 13.03
N ALA A 276 -29.61 8.15 11.77
CA ALA A 276 -29.25 9.33 11.01
C ALA A 276 -30.41 9.72 10.08
N ARG A 277 -30.61 11.02 9.89
CA ARG A 277 -31.72 11.55 9.08
C ARG A 277 -31.20 12.42 7.97
N THR A 278 -31.68 12.15 6.78
CA THR A 278 -31.38 12.91 5.58
C THR A 278 -32.57 13.74 5.18
N ARG A 279 -32.35 15.02 4.87
CA ARG A 279 -33.39 15.95 4.42
C ARG A 279 -32.97 16.60 3.11
N CYS A 280 -33.93 16.72 2.20
CA CYS A 280 -33.74 17.48 0.97
C CYS A 280 -33.56 18.96 1.26
N MET A 281 -32.55 19.56 0.64
CA MET A 281 -32.41 21.02 0.65
C MET A 281 -33.53 21.61 -0.22
N PHE A 282 -34.17 22.68 0.28
CA PHE A 282 -35.27 23.37 -0.41
C PHE A 282 -36.40 22.46 -0.95
N GLN A 283 -36.67 21.35 -0.26
CA GLN A 283 -37.70 20.34 -0.60
C GLN A 283 -37.46 19.52 -1.88
N ASP A 284 -36.29 19.61 -2.52
CA ASP A 284 -35.98 18.81 -3.71
C ASP A 284 -34.51 18.35 -3.71
N CYS A 285 -34.30 17.09 -3.34
CA CYS A 285 -32.96 16.51 -3.27
C CYS A 285 -32.27 16.46 -4.64
N THR A 286 -33.03 16.50 -5.74
CA THR A 286 -32.50 16.31 -7.10
C THR A 286 -31.96 17.59 -7.73
N LYS A 287 -32.29 18.75 -7.16
CA LYS A 287 -31.84 20.06 -7.63
C LYS A 287 -30.73 20.64 -6.76
N ASP A 288 -30.98 20.67 -5.46
CA ASP A 288 -30.13 21.38 -4.50
C ASP A 288 -29.26 20.45 -3.67
N GLY A 289 -29.55 19.14 -3.72
CA GLY A 289 -28.90 18.13 -2.90
C GLY A 289 -29.58 17.95 -1.54
N TRP A 290 -28.84 17.36 -0.59
CA TRP A 290 -29.39 16.96 0.70
C TRP A 290 -28.36 17.09 1.82
N GLU A 291 -28.85 17.13 3.05
CA GLU A 291 -28.03 17.14 4.26
C GLU A 291 -28.41 15.95 5.15
N THR A 292 -27.41 15.23 5.64
CA THR A 292 -27.58 14.10 6.56
C THR A 292 -27.07 14.49 7.93
N SER A 293 -27.92 14.43 8.94
CA SER A 293 -27.55 14.66 10.34
C SER A 293 -27.34 13.33 11.06
N TYR A 294 -26.20 13.22 11.75
CA TYR A 294 -25.81 12.01 12.47
C TYR A 294 -26.14 12.10 13.97
N PRO A 295 -26.23 10.96 14.69
CA PRO A 295 -26.47 10.94 16.13
C PRO A 295 -25.44 11.69 16.98
N ASP A 296 -24.22 11.88 16.47
CA ASP A 296 -23.15 12.60 17.15
C ASP A 296 -23.12 14.11 16.83
N GLY A 297 -24.14 14.61 16.11
CA GLY A 297 -24.32 16.02 15.79
C GLY A 297 -23.54 16.50 14.57
N LYS A 298 -22.73 15.66 13.92
CA LYS A 298 -22.09 16.02 12.65
C LYS A 298 -23.09 15.98 11.50
N THR A 299 -22.75 16.66 10.40
CA THR A 299 -23.56 16.62 9.18
C THR A 299 -22.71 16.33 7.94
N SER A 300 -23.27 15.54 7.03
CA SER A 300 -22.77 15.38 5.66
C SER A 300 -23.63 16.20 4.72
N ARG A 301 -23.01 16.75 3.68
CA ARG A 301 -23.70 17.56 2.68
C ARG A 301 -23.46 17.05 1.28
N THR A 302 -24.55 16.80 0.56
CA THR A 302 -24.52 16.47 -0.85
C THR A 302 -24.90 17.68 -1.68
N ARG A 303 -24.16 17.90 -2.78
CA ARG A 303 -24.42 18.95 -3.76
C ARG A 303 -24.60 18.33 -5.14
N CYS A 304 -25.63 18.76 -5.85
CA CYS A 304 -25.80 18.42 -7.25
C CYS A 304 -24.74 19.15 -8.10
N MET A 305 -24.09 18.43 -9.00
CA MET A 305 -23.25 19.06 -10.00
C MET A 305 -24.14 19.85 -10.96
N PHE A 306 -23.73 21.07 -11.31
CA PHE A 306 -24.47 21.96 -12.21
C PHE A 306 -25.98 22.12 -11.87
N GLN A 307 -26.34 22.00 -10.58
CA GLN A 307 -27.73 22.09 -10.06
C GLN A 307 -28.69 21.02 -10.59
N ASN A 308 -28.19 19.89 -11.11
CA ASN A 308 -29.03 18.77 -11.52
C ASN A 308 -28.35 17.42 -11.23
N CYS A 309 -28.71 16.83 -10.09
CA CYS A 309 -28.14 15.55 -9.64
C CYS A 309 -28.40 14.42 -10.64
N LEU A 310 -29.57 14.38 -11.27
CA LEU A 310 -29.99 13.26 -12.11
C LEU A 310 -29.42 13.31 -13.52
N LYS A 311 -28.87 14.45 -13.93
CA LYS A 311 -28.21 14.63 -15.21
C LYS A 311 -26.69 14.62 -15.06
N ASP A 312 -26.19 15.36 -14.09
CA ASP A 312 -24.77 15.70 -14.00
C ASP A 312 -24.05 14.97 -12.84
N GLY A 313 -24.80 14.25 -12.00
CA GLY A 313 -24.28 13.58 -10.83
C GLY A 313 -24.20 14.48 -9.59
N TRP A 314 -23.60 13.95 -8.52
CA TRP A 314 -23.54 14.64 -7.24
C TRP A 314 -22.29 14.29 -6.45
N GLU A 315 -21.93 15.15 -5.51
CA GLU A 315 -20.81 14.93 -4.59
C GLU A 315 -21.29 15.09 -3.15
N THR A 316 -20.97 14.11 -2.31
CA THR A 316 -21.31 14.06 -0.88
C THR A 316 -20.05 14.25 -0.06
N ASP A 317 -19.96 15.36 0.67
CA ASP A 317 -18.90 15.60 1.64
C ASP A 317 -19.26 14.91 2.95
N ILE A 318 -18.36 14.05 3.44
CA ILE A 318 -18.55 13.21 4.62
C ILE A 318 -17.52 13.61 5.69
N PRO A 319 -17.96 13.98 6.92
CA PRO A 319 -17.11 14.61 7.90
C PRO A 319 -16.04 13.66 8.43
N GLY A 320 -14.78 14.06 8.30
CA GLY A 320 -13.61 13.29 8.75
C GLY A 320 -13.19 12.16 7.80
N VAL A 321 -13.81 12.08 6.63
CA VAL A 321 -13.67 10.96 5.69
C VAL A 321 -13.27 11.44 4.30
N GLY A 322 -13.93 12.47 3.78
CA GLY A 322 -13.74 12.97 2.41
C GLY A 322 -15.02 12.90 1.58
N SER A 323 -14.87 12.97 0.26
CA SER A 323 -16.00 13.05 -0.67
C SER A 323 -16.35 11.71 -1.32
N ALA A 324 -17.64 11.37 -1.39
CA ALA A 324 -18.16 10.38 -2.33
C ALA A 324 -18.65 11.08 -3.60
N ARG A 325 -18.27 10.59 -4.77
CA ARG A 325 -18.63 11.20 -6.06
C ARG A 325 -19.45 10.26 -6.92
N THR A 326 -20.64 10.70 -7.30
CA THR A 326 -21.53 9.98 -8.20
C THR A 326 -21.52 10.58 -9.59
N ARG A 327 -21.44 9.71 -10.60
CA ARG A 327 -21.55 10.06 -12.03
C ARG A 327 -22.73 9.33 -12.66
N CYS A 328 -23.49 10.05 -13.48
CA CYS A 328 -24.55 9.43 -14.26
C CYS A 328 -23.97 8.61 -15.42
N SER A 329 -24.46 7.39 -15.58
CA SER A 329 -24.19 6.59 -16.77
C SER A 329 -24.83 7.28 -17.97
N PHE A 330 -24.08 7.44 -19.06
CA PHE A 330 -24.55 8.10 -20.29
C PHE A 330 -25.22 9.48 -20.07
N GLN A 331 -24.83 10.20 -19.01
CA GLN A 331 -25.38 11.53 -18.64
C GLN A 331 -26.86 11.52 -18.23
N ASP A 332 -27.42 10.36 -17.86
CA ASP A 332 -28.80 10.26 -17.37
C ASP A 332 -28.93 9.19 -16.28
N CYS A 333 -28.83 9.62 -15.02
CA CYS A 333 -28.99 8.74 -13.86
C CYS A 333 -30.40 8.15 -13.76
N ALA A 334 -31.41 8.85 -14.26
CA ALA A 334 -32.81 8.45 -14.18
C ALA A 334 -33.15 7.31 -15.16
N LYS A 335 -32.39 7.23 -16.24
CA LYS A 335 -32.58 6.27 -17.32
C LYS A 335 -31.57 5.14 -17.31
N ASP A 336 -30.28 5.44 -17.16
CA ASP A 336 -29.21 4.47 -17.37
C ASP A 336 -28.52 4.04 -16.05
N GLY A 337 -28.80 4.74 -14.96
CA GLY A 337 -28.24 4.48 -13.64
C GLY A 337 -26.96 5.29 -13.39
N TRP A 338 -26.23 4.95 -12.34
CA TRP A 338 -25.10 5.75 -11.87
C TRP A 338 -24.00 4.91 -11.26
N GLU A 339 -22.82 5.50 -11.15
CA GLU A 339 -21.68 4.93 -10.45
C GLU A 339 -21.21 5.90 -9.38
N THR A 340 -21.00 5.39 -8.16
CA THR A 340 -20.51 6.18 -7.03
C THR A 340 -19.15 5.66 -6.60
N ASP A 341 -18.13 6.51 -6.66
CA ASP A 341 -16.85 6.26 -6.00
C ASP A 341 -16.98 6.69 -4.52
N LEU A 342 -16.75 5.74 -3.61
CA LEU A 342 -16.82 5.95 -2.17
C LEU A 342 -15.44 6.40 -1.62
N PRO A 343 -15.42 7.21 -0.55
CA PRO A 343 -14.19 7.47 0.16
C PRO A 343 -13.67 6.15 0.76
N GLY A 344 -12.40 5.83 0.51
CA GLY A 344 -11.81 4.52 0.83
C GLY A 344 -11.63 3.59 -0.38
N GLY A 345 -12.00 4.02 -1.59
CA GLY A 345 -11.68 3.31 -2.85
C GLY A 345 -12.73 2.28 -3.28
N GLY A 346 -13.82 2.12 -2.53
CA GLY A 346 -14.97 1.33 -2.94
C GLY A 346 -15.74 2.00 -4.09
N ARG A 347 -16.50 1.19 -4.83
CA ARG A 347 -17.37 1.66 -5.90
C ARG A 347 -18.72 0.94 -5.82
N VAL A 348 -19.80 1.70 -6.00
CA VAL A 348 -21.16 1.17 -6.12
C VAL A 348 -21.66 1.47 -7.52
N GLN A 349 -22.16 0.46 -8.23
CA GLN A 349 -22.78 0.64 -9.53
C GLN A 349 -24.27 0.34 -9.46
N CYS A 350 -25.08 1.31 -9.84
CA CYS A 350 -26.53 1.20 -9.92
C CYS A 350 -27.00 1.19 -11.37
N ARG A 351 -27.92 0.30 -11.71
CA ARG A 351 -28.57 0.22 -13.03
C ARG A 351 -30.07 0.38 -12.88
N CYS A 352 -30.68 1.18 -13.75
CA CYS A 352 -32.13 1.30 -13.79
C CYS A 352 -32.77 0.03 -14.34
N ASN A 353 -33.79 -0.46 -13.64
CA ASN A 353 -34.58 -1.58 -14.12
C ASN A 353 -35.39 -1.10 -15.34
N PHE A 354 -35.29 -1.83 -16.46
CA PHE A 354 -35.95 -1.48 -17.73
C PHE A 354 -35.70 -0.02 -18.16
N GLN A 355 -34.51 0.51 -17.89
CA GLN A 355 -34.09 1.89 -18.22
C GLN A 355 -34.97 3.00 -17.61
N LYS A 356 -35.63 2.73 -16.47
CA LYS A 356 -36.45 3.72 -15.78
C LYS A 356 -36.36 3.59 -14.26
N CYS A 357 -35.39 4.27 -13.65
CA CYS A 357 -35.14 4.17 -12.21
C CYS A 357 -36.33 4.63 -11.35
N PHE A 358 -37.04 5.67 -11.77
CA PHE A 358 -38.14 6.26 -11.00
C PHE A 358 -39.46 5.48 -11.11
N GLU A 359 -39.67 4.78 -12.22
CA GLU A 359 -40.85 3.95 -12.44
C GLU A 359 -40.63 2.53 -11.90
N ASN A 360 -39.51 1.92 -12.29
CA ASN A 360 -39.25 0.48 -12.12
C ASN A 360 -38.18 0.16 -11.07
N GLY A 361 -37.61 1.17 -10.42
CA GLY A 361 -36.55 1.01 -9.44
C GLY A 361 -35.15 0.85 -10.06
N ALA A 362 -34.17 0.71 -9.17
CA ALA A 362 -32.77 0.54 -9.51
C ALA A 362 -32.19 -0.64 -8.74
N SER A 363 -31.21 -1.32 -9.35
CA SER A 363 -30.44 -2.39 -8.70
C SER A 363 -28.99 -1.94 -8.57
N CYS A 364 -28.46 -1.97 -7.34
CA CYS A 364 -27.11 -1.52 -7.00
C CYS A 364 -26.27 -2.67 -6.42
N GLY A 365 -24.98 -2.70 -6.75
CA GLY A 365 -24.03 -3.72 -6.29
C GLY A 365 -22.58 -3.29 -6.38
#